data_AF-A0A429SG62-F1
#
_entry.id   AF-A0A429SG62-F1
#
_cell.length_a   1.000
_cell.length_b   1.000
_cell.length_c   1.000
_cell.angle_alpha   90.00
_cell.angle_beta   90.00
_cell.angle_gamma   90.00
#
_symmetry.space_group_name_H-M   'P 1'
#
loop_
_entity.id
_entity.type
_entity.pdbx_description
1 polymer ?
#
loop_
_entity_poly.entity_id
_entity_poly.type
_entity_poly.pdbx_seq_one_letter_code
_entity_poly.pdbx_strand_id
1 'polypeptide(L)'
;EQGDPAAPLDADAIATQARRGHEMLLGLVGGCSAVVVGSAVVLGFSDNTWGRLLALAAGLAMLLRARLFRYTSQVVCALAAGLAAVSLLILGMALNPPADLVVELTRFHDRGGLDLRTIWLSAAVAAGAALLAGIALVIPRKGLSPFWGRTLDLTEAAVLLSLVPLALAVLDVYARARSLTS
;
A
#
# COMPACT_ATOMS: atom_id res chain seq x y z
N GLU A 1 -37.31 -38.52 -19.96
CA GLU A 1 -36.05 -38.84 -19.26
C GLU A 1 -35.99 -38.01 -18.00
N GLN A 2 -36.20 -38.67 -16.86
CA GLN A 2 -36.20 -38.07 -15.53
C GLN A 2 -34.75 -37.87 -15.08
N GLY A 3 -34.37 -36.63 -14.77
CA GLY A 3 -33.05 -36.30 -14.25
C GLY A 3 -32.79 -37.00 -12.92
N ASP A 4 -31.69 -37.74 -12.87
CA ASP A 4 -31.24 -38.51 -11.71
C ASP A 4 -31.04 -37.60 -10.47
N PRO A 5 -31.73 -37.85 -9.34
CA PRO A 5 -31.61 -37.03 -8.16
C PRO A 5 -30.27 -37.32 -7.45
N ALA A 6 -29.36 -36.35 -7.55
CA ALA A 6 -28.16 -36.22 -6.71
C ALA A 6 -27.18 -37.40 -6.76
N ALA A 7 -26.35 -37.45 -7.83
CA ALA A 7 -25.06 -38.12 -7.75
C ALA A 7 -24.28 -37.60 -6.51
N PRO A 8 -23.67 -38.48 -5.67
CA PRO A 8 -22.97 -38.04 -4.47
C PRO A 8 -21.88 -37.03 -4.85
N LEU A 9 -21.94 -35.84 -4.26
CA LEU A 9 -20.90 -34.83 -4.45
C LEU A 9 -19.58 -35.41 -3.94
N ASP A 10 -18.61 -35.57 -4.84
CA ASP A 10 -17.26 -36.04 -4.51
C ASP A 10 -16.54 -34.95 -3.68
N ALA A 11 -16.68 -35.07 -2.36
CA ALA A 11 -16.11 -34.15 -1.40
C ALA A 11 -14.58 -34.06 -1.51
N ASP A 12 -13.91 -35.14 -1.91
CA ASP A 12 -12.45 -35.19 -2.05
C ASP A 12 -11.99 -34.42 -3.29
N ALA A 13 -12.72 -34.53 -4.41
CA ALA A 13 -12.49 -33.73 -5.61
C ALA A 13 -12.70 -32.23 -5.33
N ILE A 14 -13.77 -31.87 -4.60
CA ILE A 14 -14.05 -30.48 -4.22
C ILE A 14 -12.96 -29.92 -3.30
N ALA A 15 -12.52 -30.70 -2.30
CA ALA A 15 -11.45 -30.29 -1.38
C ALA A 15 -10.11 -30.08 -2.11
N THR A 16 -9.78 -30.95 -3.06
CA THR A 16 -8.57 -30.84 -3.88
C THR A 16 -8.61 -29.60 -4.77
N GLN A 17 -9.75 -29.33 -5.40
CA GLN A 17 -9.94 -28.14 -6.23
C GLN A 17 -9.86 -26.84 -5.40
N ALA A 18 -10.44 -26.83 -4.20
CA ALA A 18 -10.37 -25.69 -3.28
C ALA A 18 -8.93 -25.39 -2.85
N ARG A 19 -8.12 -26.41 -2.58
CA ARG A 19 -6.71 -26.24 -2.20
C ARG A 19 -5.89 -25.64 -3.34
N ARG A 20 -6.06 -26.12 -4.58
CA ARG A 20 -5.40 -25.53 -5.77
C ARG A 20 -5.80 -24.09 -6.00
N GLY A 21 -7.08 -23.77 -5.83
CA GLY A 21 -7.56 -22.38 -5.93
C GLY A 21 -6.89 -21.47 -4.90
N HIS A 22 -6.68 -21.97 -3.67
CA HIS A 22 -6.00 -21.21 -2.63
C HIS A 22 -4.53 -20.92 -2.97
N GLU A 23 -3.82 -21.91 -3.51
CA GLU A 23 -2.43 -21.76 -3.96
C GLU A 23 -2.31 -20.73 -5.09
N MET A 24 -3.22 -20.75 -6.07
CA MET A 24 -3.25 -19.75 -7.15
C MET A 24 -3.49 -18.33 -6.62
N LEU A 25 -4.44 -18.16 -5.69
CA LEU A 25 -4.73 -16.87 -5.06
C LEU A 25 -3.52 -16.36 -4.27
N LEU A 26 -2.82 -17.23 -3.55
CA LEU A 26 -1.60 -16.86 -2.83
C LEU A 26 -0.50 -16.41 -3.80
N GLY A 27 -0.32 -17.12 -4.92
CA GLY A 27 0.62 -16.73 -5.98
C GLY A 27 0.28 -15.36 -6.57
N LEU A 28 -1.01 -15.08 -6.84
CA LEU A 28 -1.46 -13.79 -7.37
C LEU A 28 -1.20 -12.65 -6.38
N VAL A 29 -1.56 -12.85 -5.10
CA VAL A 29 -1.28 -11.86 -4.05
C VAL A 29 0.21 -11.64 -3.90
N GLY A 30 1.02 -12.71 -3.93
CA GLY A 30 2.47 -12.63 -3.90
C GLY A 30 3.05 -11.82 -5.06
N GLY A 31 2.55 -12.05 -6.29
CA GLY A 31 2.95 -11.28 -7.47
C GLY A 31 2.59 -9.80 -7.35
N CYS A 32 1.36 -9.48 -6.95
CA CYS A 32 0.94 -8.09 -6.70
C CYS A 32 1.79 -7.41 -5.62
N SER A 33 2.05 -8.13 -4.52
CA SER A 33 2.93 -7.67 -3.45
C SER A 33 4.34 -7.32 -3.96
N ALA A 34 4.94 -8.19 -4.77
CA ALA A 34 6.25 -7.95 -5.35
C ALA A 34 6.25 -6.71 -6.27
N VAL A 35 5.22 -6.53 -7.10
CA VAL A 35 5.07 -5.36 -7.97
C VAL A 35 4.93 -4.07 -7.16
N VAL A 36 4.13 -4.07 -6.09
CA VAL A 36 3.96 -2.91 -5.21
C VAL A 36 5.29 -2.54 -4.54
N VAL A 37 6.01 -3.51 -3.99
CA VAL A 37 7.31 -3.27 -3.35
C VAL A 37 8.33 -2.75 -4.36
N GLY A 38 8.44 -3.38 -5.53
CA GLY A 38 9.34 -2.93 -6.60
C GLY A 38 9.02 -1.51 -7.08
N SER A 39 7.74 -1.20 -7.24
CA SER A 39 7.27 0.14 -7.60
C SER A 39 7.60 1.17 -6.51
N ALA A 40 7.47 0.81 -5.23
CA ALA A 40 7.79 1.69 -4.11
C ALA A 40 9.29 2.03 -4.04
N VAL A 41 10.18 1.08 -4.42
CA VAL A 41 11.61 1.37 -4.57
C VAL A 41 11.83 2.44 -5.65
N VAL A 42 11.24 2.26 -6.83
CA VAL A 42 11.45 3.19 -7.95
C VAL A 42 10.84 4.56 -7.65
N LEU A 43 9.59 4.59 -7.22
CA LEU A 43 8.82 5.82 -7.02
C LEU A 43 9.23 6.57 -5.75
N GLY A 44 9.56 5.86 -4.67
CA GLY A 44 9.95 6.45 -3.39
C GLY A 44 11.30 7.17 -3.46
N PHE A 45 12.22 6.66 -4.28
CA PHE A 45 13.53 7.26 -4.54
C PHE A 45 13.51 8.30 -5.66
N SER A 46 12.36 8.49 -6.34
CA SER A 46 12.20 9.56 -7.33
C SER A 46 11.97 10.92 -6.66
N ASP A 47 12.28 12.01 -7.37
CA ASP A 47 11.94 13.38 -6.97
C ASP A 47 10.55 13.84 -7.43
N ASN A 48 9.74 12.91 -7.94
CA ASN A 48 8.37 13.20 -8.34
C ASN A 48 7.40 13.03 -7.15
N THR A 49 6.81 14.14 -6.70
CA THR A 49 5.79 14.15 -5.65
C THR A 49 4.62 13.22 -5.96
N TRP A 50 4.14 13.18 -7.22
CA TRP A 50 3.07 12.28 -7.63
C TRP A 50 3.49 10.81 -7.53
N GLY A 51 4.76 10.52 -7.81
CA GLY A 51 5.33 9.17 -7.67
C GLY A 51 5.32 8.72 -6.21
N ARG A 52 5.76 9.59 -5.31
CA ARG A 52 5.73 9.34 -3.86
C ARG A 52 4.30 9.14 -3.34
N LEU A 53 3.33 9.92 -3.82
CA LEU A 53 1.90 9.75 -3.50
C LEU A 53 1.34 8.42 -4.03
N LEU A 54 1.70 8.02 -5.25
CA LEU A 54 1.30 6.74 -5.82
C LEU A 54 1.87 5.56 -5.03
N ALA A 55 3.16 5.64 -4.63
CA ALA A 55 3.79 4.64 -3.79
C ALA A 55 3.09 4.51 -2.42
N LEU A 56 2.74 5.65 -1.80
CA LEU A 56 1.99 5.68 -0.55
C LEU A 56 0.60 5.05 -0.71
N ALA A 57 -0.15 5.45 -1.74
CA ALA A 57 -1.48 4.92 -2.01
C ALA A 57 -1.45 3.41 -2.27
N ALA A 58 -0.47 2.91 -3.02
CA ALA A 58 -0.29 1.47 -3.27
C ALA A 58 0.05 0.70 -1.97
N GLY A 59 0.94 1.25 -1.13
CA GLY A 59 1.25 0.66 0.17
C GLY A 59 0.04 0.61 1.10
N LEU A 60 -0.73 1.71 1.19
CA LEU A 60 -1.97 1.77 1.96
C LEU A 60 -3.04 0.81 1.44
N ALA A 61 -3.18 0.67 0.12
CA ALA A 61 -4.10 -0.29 -0.49
C ALA A 61 -3.77 -1.73 -0.03
N MET A 62 -2.48 -2.11 0.00
CA MET A 62 -2.06 -3.43 0.48
C MET A 62 -2.36 -3.64 1.97
N LEU A 63 -2.13 -2.63 2.81
CA LEU A 63 -2.43 -2.68 4.26
C LEU A 63 -3.93 -2.81 4.52
N LEU A 64 -4.77 -2.05 3.81
CA LEU A 64 -6.22 -2.10 3.94
C LEU A 64 -6.77 -3.44 3.45
N ARG A 65 -6.29 -3.90 2.28
CA ARG A 65 -6.71 -5.15 1.66
C ARG A 65 -6.33 -6.39 2.45
N ALA A 66 -5.28 -6.32 3.28
CA ALA A 66 -4.91 -7.40 4.19
C ALA A 66 -6.07 -7.82 5.11
N ARG A 67 -7.02 -6.93 5.42
CA ARG A 67 -8.19 -7.21 6.25
C ARG A 67 -9.27 -8.04 5.56
N LEU A 68 -9.30 -8.04 4.22
CA LEU A 68 -10.26 -8.82 3.42
C LEU A 68 -9.83 -10.28 3.25
N PHE A 69 -8.54 -10.58 3.40
CA PHE A 69 -8.04 -11.94 3.29
C PHE A 69 -8.37 -12.75 4.53
N ARG A 70 -8.94 -13.93 4.30
CA ARG A 70 -9.33 -14.86 5.37
C ARG A 70 -8.18 -15.80 5.78
N TYR A 71 -7.20 -15.96 4.90
CA TYR A 71 -6.07 -16.87 5.08
C TYR A 71 -4.81 -16.12 5.53
N THR A 72 -4.18 -16.61 6.59
CA THR A 72 -3.01 -15.97 7.22
C THR A 72 -1.85 -15.74 6.24
N SER A 73 -1.61 -16.66 5.30
CA SER A 73 -0.55 -16.52 4.28
C SER A 73 -0.77 -15.29 3.39
N GLN A 74 -2.00 -15.07 2.94
CA GLN A 74 -2.38 -13.93 2.11
C GLN A 74 -2.35 -12.63 2.91
N VAL A 75 -2.84 -12.66 4.16
CA VAL A 75 -2.79 -11.51 5.08
C VAL A 75 -1.36 -11.08 5.35
N VAL A 76 -0.48 -12.01 5.72
CA VAL A 76 0.93 -11.72 6.02
C VAL A 76 1.65 -11.20 4.78
N CYS A 77 1.42 -11.79 3.62
CA CYS A 77 2.01 -11.33 2.37
C CYS A 77 1.61 -9.88 2.06
N ALA A 78 0.31 -9.56 2.13
CA ALA A 78 -0.17 -8.22 1.83
C ALA A 78 0.27 -7.19 2.87
N LEU A 79 0.22 -7.55 4.15
CA LEU A 79 0.67 -6.70 5.26
C LEU A 79 2.17 -6.40 5.15
N ALA A 80 2.99 -7.41 4.91
CA ALA A 80 4.44 -7.26 4.75
C ALA A 80 4.77 -6.36 3.56
N ALA A 81 4.09 -6.55 2.42
CA ALA A 81 4.28 -5.71 1.24
C ALA A 81 3.88 -4.25 1.48
N GLY A 82 2.74 -4.01 2.14
CA GLY A 82 2.29 -2.68 2.48
C GLY A 82 3.24 -1.96 3.44
N LEU A 83 3.72 -2.65 4.49
CA LEU A 83 4.71 -2.11 5.41
C LEU A 83 6.04 -1.82 4.71
N ALA A 84 6.54 -2.77 3.91
CA ALA A 84 7.77 -2.60 3.16
C ALA A 84 7.69 -1.40 2.20
N ALA A 85 6.57 -1.23 1.48
CA ALA A 85 6.37 -0.11 0.57
C ALA A 85 6.40 1.24 1.30
N VAL A 86 5.72 1.36 2.44
CA VAL A 86 5.73 2.59 3.25
C VAL A 86 7.12 2.85 3.84
N SER A 87 7.81 1.83 4.35
CA SER A 87 9.17 1.97 4.86
C SER A 87 10.16 2.39 3.77
N LEU A 88 10.07 1.79 2.58
CA LEU A 88 10.91 2.15 1.42
C LEU A 88 10.63 3.58 0.93
N LEU A 89 9.37 4.02 0.95
CA LEU A 89 9.01 5.40 0.63
C LEU A 89 9.64 6.38 1.63
N ILE A 90 9.51 6.11 2.93
CA ILE A 90 10.12 6.94 3.98
C ILE A 90 11.64 6.97 3.82
N LEU A 91 12.25 5.81 3.54
CA LEU A 91 13.68 5.70 3.31
C LEU A 91 14.13 6.48 2.07
N GLY A 92 13.42 6.36 0.94
CA GLY A 92 13.70 7.12 -0.28
C GLY A 92 13.58 8.63 -0.06
N MET A 93 12.56 9.08 0.70
CA MET A 93 12.46 10.47 1.11
C MET A 93 13.62 10.91 2.00
N ALA A 94 14.02 10.10 2.97
CA ALA A 94 15.11 10.44 3.88
C ALA A 94 16.47 10.51 3.17
N LEU A 95 16.73 9.59 2.23
CA LEU A 95 18.00 9.49 1.51
C LEU A 95 18.13 10.49 0.36
N ASN A 96 17.03 10.97 -0.22
CA ASN A 96 17.04 11.98 -1.28
C ASN A 96 16.52 13.34 -0.76
N PRO A 97 17.39 14.18 -0.15
CA PRO A 97 17.06 15.56 0.17
C PRO A 97 16.79 16.38 -1.09
N PRO A 98 15.74 17.21 -1.10
CA PRO A 98 15.45 18.04 -2.25
C PRO A 98 16.59 19.06 -2.45
N ALA A 99 16.88 19.35 -3.72
CA ALA A 99 18.09 20.08 -4.11
C ALA A 99 18.15 21.50 -3.55
N ASP A 100 17.00 22.13 -3.31
CA ASP A 100 16.87 23.44 -2.66
C ASP A 100 17.47 23.46 -1.26
N LEU A 101 17.15 22.46 -0.43
CA LEU A 101 17.67 22.35 0.94
C LEU A 101 19.17 22.03 0.97
N VAL A 102 19.66 21.27 -0.01
CA VAL A 102 21.11 21.00 -0.15
C VAL A 102 21.86 22.26 -0.58
N VAL A 103 21.28 23.05 -1.49
CA VAL A 103 21.84 24.35 -1.89
C VAL A 103 21.84 25.32 -0.71
N GLU A 104 20.78 25.32 0.09
CA GLU A 104 20.67 26.21 1.26
C GLU A 104 21.70 25.85 2.33
N LEU A 105 21.86 24.56 2.62
CA LEU A 105 22.91 24.05 3.51
C LEU A 105 24.32 24.37 3.00
N THR A 106 24.58 24.18 1.71
CA THR A 106 25.94 24.35 1.15
C THR A 106 26.31 25.83 0.94
N ARG A 107 25.35 26.70 0.61
CA ARG A 107 25.60 28.13 0.39
C ARG A 107 25.44 28.98 1.65
N PHE A 108 24.45 28.69 2.48
CA PHE A 108 24.09 29.54 3.63
C PHE A 108 24.43 28.88 4.98
N HIS A 109 24.93 27.64 4.99
CA HIS A 109 25.16 26.83 6.19
C HIS A 109 23.91 26.68 7.08
N ASP A 110 22.72 26.91 6.52
CA ASP A 110 21.47 26.77 7.23
C ASP A 110 21.03 25.30 7.23
N ARG A 111 20.88 24.73 8.43
CA ARG A 111 20.44 23.35 8.64
C ARG A 111 18.96 23.26 8.96
N GLY A 112 18.28 24.39 9.20
CA GLY A 112 16.93 24.43 9.74
C GLY A 112 15.93 23.62 8.92
N GLY A 113 15.97 23.73 7.60
CA GLY A 113 15.07 22.99 6.70
C GLY A 113 15.30 21.48 6.70
N LEU A 114 16.56 21.03 6.77
CA LEU A 114 16.91 19.60 6.83
C LEU A 114 16.61 18.98 8.19
N ASP A 115 16.89 19.71 9.27
CA ASP A 115 16.59 19.28 10.64
C ASP A 115 15.08 19.15 10.85
N LEU A 116 14.31 20.16 10.40
CA LEU A 116 12.84 20.12 10.46
C LEU A 116 12.28 18.92 9.69
N ARG A 117 12.78 18.65 8.48
CA ARG A 117 12.36 17.49 7.69
C ARG A 117 12.69 16.16 8.38
N THR A 118 13.88 16.05 8.95
CA THR A 118 14.32 14.84 9.66
C THR A 118 13.47 14.60 10.91
N ILE A 119 13.13 15.66 11.65
CA ILE A 119 12.21 15.60 12.79
C ILE A 119 10.83 15.15 12.33
N TRP A 120 10.27 15.72 11.26
CA TRP A 120 8.95 15.33 10.74
C TRP A 120 8.91 13.89 10.25
N LEU A 121 9.94 13.43 9.51
CA LEU A 121 10.03 12.04 9.07
C LEU A 121 10.15 11.07 10.26
N SER A 122 10.99 11.41 11.24
CA SER A 122 11.15 10.62 12.46
C SER A 122 9.86 10.57 13.27
N ALA A 123 9.15 11.69 13.39
CA ALA A 123 7.85 11.77 14.05
C ALA A 123 6.79 10.95 13.31
N ALA A 124 6.77 10.98 11.97
CA ALA A 124 5.87 10.17 11.16
C ALA A 124 6.13 8.66 11.33
N VAL A 125 7.40 8.24 11.36
CA VAL A 125 7.78 6.85 11.64
C VAL A 125 7.35 6.45 13.05
N ALA A 126 7.64 7.28 14.06
CA ALA A 126 7.27 7.01 15.44
C ALA A 126 5.74 6.93 15.61
N ALA A 127 5.00 7.84 14.97
CA ALA A 127 3.53 7.82 14.95
C ALA A 127 2.99 6.56 14.28
N GLY A 128 3.57 6.14 13.14
CA GLY A 128 3.20 4.91 12.46
C GLY A 128 3.46 3.66 13.31
N ALA A 129 4.62 3.58 13.96
CA ALA A 129 4.96 2.48 14.87
C ALA A 129 4.02 2.45 16.09
N ALA A 130 3.74 3.61 16.69
CA ALA A 130 2.81 3.72 17.81
C ALA A 130 1.38 3.33 17.40
N LEU A 131 0.94 3.70 16.20
CA LEU A 131 -0.36 3.31 15.64
C LEU A 131 -0.44 1.79 15.48
N LEU A 132 0.57 1.16 14.87
CA LEU A 132 0.61 -0.30 14.69
C LEU A 132 0.62 -1.03 16.04
N ALA A 133 1.40 -0.56 17.00
CA ALA A 133 1.43 -1.12 18.35
C ALA A 133 0.08 -0.97 19.06
N GLY A 134 -0.55 0.21 18.96
CA GLY A 134 -1.89 0.46 19.50
C GLY A 134 -2.94 -0.46 18.88
N ILE A 135 -2.92 -0.62 17.56
CA ILE A 135 -3.78 -1.56 16.83
C ILE A 135 -3.59 -2.99 17.34
N ALA A 136 -2.34 -3.46 17.43
CA ALA A 136 -2.02 -4.82 17.86
C ALA A 136 -2.47 -5.10 19.31
N LEU A 137 -2.44 -4.09 20.19
CA LEU A 137 -2.85 -4.23 21.59
C LEU A 137 -4.37 -4.07 21.81
N VAL A 138 -5.02 -3.20 21.05
CA VAL A 138 -6.43 -2.83 21.28
C VAL A 138 -7.40 -3.72 20.53
N ILE A 139 -7.13 -4.05 19.26
CA ILE A 139 -8.07 -4.78 18.40
C ILE A 139 -8.41 -6.17 18.96
N PRO A 140 -7.45 -7.00 19.43
CA PRO A 140 -7.79 -8.32 19.96
C PRO A 140 -8.70 -8.27 21.21
N ARG A 141 -8.65 -7.16 21.97
CA ARG A 141 -9.38 -7.02 23.25
C ARG A 141 -10.78 -6.45 23.07
N LYS A 142 -10.94 -5.45 22.19
CA LYS A 142 -12.20 -4.70 22.05
C LYS A 142 -12.99 -5.06 20.78
N GLY A 143 -12.35 -5.72 19.81
CA GLY A 143 -12.89 -5.86 18.47
C GLY A 143 -13.06 -4.51 17.77
N LEU A 144 -13.43 -4.56 16.48
CA LEU A 144 -13.78 -3.35 15.72
C LEU A 144 -15.28 -3.21 15.67
N SER A 145 -15.81 -2.02 15.99
CA SER A 145 -17.24 -1.76 15.83
C SER A 145 -17.63 -1.75 14.35
N PRO A 146 -18.91 -2.01 14.02
CA PRO A 146 -19.40 -2.00 12.63
C PRO A 146 -19.10 -0.69 11.90
N PHE A 147 -19.14 0.44 12.63
CA PHE A 147 -18.77 1.75 12.11
C PHE A 147 -17.32 1.79 11.59
N TRP A 148 -16.36 1.31 12.39
CA TRP A 148 -14.95 1.27 12.01
C TRP A 148 -14.69 0.31 10.85
N GLY A 149 -15.41 -0.81 10.78
CA GLY A 149 -15.38 -1.71 9.63
C GLY A 149 -15.72 -0.96 8.33
N ARG A 150 -16.87 -0.28 8.32
CA ARG A 150 -17.37 0.42 7.12
C ARG A 150 -16.51 1.62 6.73
N THR A 151 -16.00 2.37 7.70
CA THR A 151 -15.08 3.48 7.43
C THR A 151 -13.80 2.98 6.75
N LEU A 152 -13.26 1.84 7.17
CA LEU A 152 -12.09 1.23 6.53
C LEU A 152 -12.39 0.75 5.11
N ASP A 153 -13.57 0.19 4.87
CA ASP A 153 -13.98 -0.22 3.52
C ASP A 153 -14.11 0.99 2.56
N LEU A 154 -14.70 2.09 3.04
CA LEU A 154 -14.78 3.35 2.28
C LEU A 154 -13.41 3.94 2.01
N THR A 155 -12.52 3.88 3.00
CA THR A 155 -11.13 4.33 2.87
C THR A 155 -10.38 3.51 1.84
N GLU A 156 -10.54 2.18 1.85
CA GLU A 156 -9.95 1.30 0.84
C GLU A 156 -10.45 1.65 -0.56
N ALA A 157 -11.76 1.81 -0.73
CA ALA A 157 -12.35 2.18 -2.02
C ALA A 157 -11.81 3.53 -2.53
N ALA A 158 -11.70 4.53 -1.65
CA ALA A 158 -11.14 5.84 -2.02
C ALA A 158 -9.67 5.75 -2.43
N VAL A 159 -8.85 4.98 -1.67
CA VAL A 159 -7.44 4.76 -2.00
C VAL A 159 -7.31 4.05 -3.35
N LEU A 160 -8.05 2.97 -3.58
CA LEU A 160 -8.03 2.25 -4.85
C LEU A 160 -8.46 3.14 -6.02
N LEU A 161 -9.50 3.96 -5.84
CA LEU A 161 -9.97 4.89 -6.87
C LEU A 161 -8.93 5.95 -7.22
N SER A 162 -8.11 6.36 -6.25
CA SER A 162 -7.04 7.36 -6.46
C SER A 162 -5.82 6.84 -7.22
N LEU A 163 -5.63 5.52 -7.33
CA LEU A 163 -4.44 4.94 -7.98
C LEU A 163 -4.34 5.31 -9.45
N VAL A 164 -5.45 5.24 -10.19
CA VAL A 164 -5.49 5.58 -11.62
C VAL A 164 -5.12 7.04 -11.90
N PRO A 165 -5.77 8.04 -11.27
CA PRO A 165 -5.40 9.44 -11.51
C PRO A 165 -3.98 9.76 -11.05
N LEU A 166 -3.49 9.14 -9.97
CA LEU A 166 -2.09 9.28 -9.54
C LEU A 166 -1.13 8.72 -10.59
N ALA A 167 -1.41 7.55 -11.17
CA ALA A 167 -0.59 6.98 -12.23
C ALA A 167 -0.55 7.89 -13.47
N LEU A 168 -1.69 8.47 -13.87
CA LEU A 168 -1.75 9.44 -14.97
C LEU A 168 -0.97 10.72 -14.67
N ALA A 169 -0.99 11.18 -13.42
CA ALA A 169 -0.20 12.33 -12.98
C ALA A 169 1.31 12.04 -13.00
N VAL A 170 1.73 10.84 -12.56
CA VAL A 170 3.14 10.39 -12.63
C VAL A 170 3.67 10.38 -14.06
N LEU A 171 2.81 10.01 -15.01
CA LEU A 171 3.14 9.94 -16.44
C LEU A 171 2.95 11.26 -17.19
N ASP A 172 2.67 12.37 -16.49
CA ASP A 172 2.42 13.71 -17.06
C ASP A 172 1.31 13.75 -18.13
N VAL A 173 0.38 12.79 -18.13
CA VAL A 173 -0.66 12.66 -19.16
C VAL A 173 -1.56 13.90 -19.18
N TYR A 174 -1.91 14.43 -18.01
CA TYR A 174 -2.74 15.63 -17.89
C TYR A 174 -2.07 16.88 -18.47
N ALA A 175 -0.77 17.04 -18.24
CA ALA A 175 0.01 18.16 -18.79
C ALA A 175 0.10 18.07 -20.31
N ARG A 176 0.38 16.86 -20.84
CA ARG A 176 0.41 16.59 -22.28
C ARG A 176 -0.93 16.88 -22.94
N ALA A 177 -2.04 16.38 -22.38
CA ALA A 177 -3.37 16.62 -22.92
C ALA A 177 -3.72 18.13 -22.95
N ARG A 178 -3.36 18.89 -21.90
CA ARG A 178 -3.57 20.34 -21.85
C ARG A 178 -2.75 21.09 -22.90
N SER A 179 -1.52 20.65 -23.19
CA SER A 179 -0.66 21.27 -24.21
C SER A 179 -1.15 21.08 -25.65
N LEU A 180 -2.05 20.14 -25.91
CA LEU A 180 -2.63 19.92 -27.24
C LEU A 180 -3.84 20.82 -27.54
N THR A 181 -4.40 21.46 -26.51
CA THR A 181 -5.59 22.32 -26.61
C THR A 181 -5.28 23.80 -26.36
N SER A 182 -4.03 24.14 -26.00
CA SER A 182 -3.52 25.52 -25.94
C SER A 182 -2.71 25.83 -27.19
#